data_AF-X1JF45-F1
#
_entry.id   AF-X1JF45-F1
#
_cell.length_a   1.000
_cell.length_b   1.000
_cell.length_c   1.000
_cell.angle_alpha   90.00
_cell.angle_beta   90.00
_cell.angle_gamma   90.00
#
_symmetry.space_group_name_H-M   'P 1'
#
loop_
_entity.id
_entity.type
_entity.pdbx_description
1 polymer ?
#
loop_
_entity_poly.entity_id
_entity_poly.type
_entity_poly.pdbx_seq_one_letter_code
_entity_poly.pdbx_strand_id
1 'polypeptide(L)'
;MGLNNLEKVLSQTLKESIDQAKRLIIVTDGIFSMRGDYAPLDIISNLSKKYDREFPENILLVVDDSHGIGAYGKTGRGTEEYTRAKGVDVFFSF
;
A
#
# COMPACT_ATOMS: atom_id res chain seq x y z
N MET A 1 -4.89 -1.04 -14.76
CA MET A 1 -5.34 -2.32 -14.19
C MET A 1 -6.60 -1.99 -13.39
N GLY A 2 -7.75 -2.63 -13.61
CA GLY A 2 -8.97 -2.26 -12.87
C GLY A 2 -8.82 -2.55 -11.37
N LEU A 3 -9.41 -1.72 -10.50
CA LEU A 3 -9.39 -1.88 -9.03
C LEU A 3 -9.77 -3.29 -8.58
N ASN A 4 -10.79 -3.89 -9.21
CA ASN A 4 -11.25 -5.26 -8.93
C ASN A 4 -10.17 -6.33 -9.16
N ASN A 5 -9.22 -6.08 -10.05
CA ASN A 5 -8.13 -7.02 -10.31
C ASN A 5 -7.05 -6.94 -9.22
N LEU A 6 -6.75 -5.74 -8.71
CA LEU A 6 -5.74 -5.56 -7.67
C LEU A 6 -6.15 -6.25 -6.37
N GLU A 7 -7.36 -6.00 -5.87
CA GLU A 7 -7.83 -6.60 -4.61
C GLU A 7 -7.80 -8.13 -4.69
N LYS A 8 -8.22 -8.70 -5.83
CA LYS A 8 -8.18 -10.14 -6.07
C LYS A 8 -6.75 -10.67 -6.06
N VAL A 9 -5.84 -10.07 -6.83
CA VAL A 9 -4.46 -10.54 -6.92
C VAL A 9 -3.75 -10.40 -5.57
N LEU A 10 -3.83 -9.23 -4.93
CA LEU A 10 -3.18 -8.98 -3.65
C LEU A 10 -3.71 -9.92 -2.56
N SER A 11 -5.03 -10.11 -2.46
CA SER A 11 -5.60 -11.04 -1.47
C SER A 11 -5.20 -12.50 -1.72
N GLN A 12 -5.05 -12.91 -2.99
CA GLN A 12 -4.55 -14.23 -3.34
C GLN A 12 -3.07 -14.40 -2.96
N THR A 13 -2.22 -13.44 -3.32
CA THR A 13 -0.79 -13.45 -2.98
C THR A 13 -0.56 -13.45 -1.46
N LEU A 14 -1.35 -12.67 -0.71
CA LEU A 14 -1.29 -12.66 0.75
C LEU A 14 -1.57 -14.06 1.33
N LYS A 15 -2.64 -14.73 0.86
CA LYS A 15 -2.98 -16.09 1.30
C LYS A 15 -1.91 -17.12 0.96
N GLU A 16 -1.35 -17.04 -0.26
CA GLU A 16 -0.29 -17.95 -0.72
C GLU A 16 1.02 -17.75 0.05
N SER A 17 1.21 -16.57 0.66
CA SER A 17 2.39 -16.24 1.47
C SER A 17 2.27 -16.66 2.94
N ILE A 18 1.07 -17.03 3.41
CA ILE A 18 0.86 -17.55 4.78
C ILE A 18 1.70 -18.83 4.92
N ASP A 19 2.35 -18.98 6.07
CA ASP A 19 3.30 -20.06 6.40
C ASP A 19 4.58 -20.11 5.54
N GLN A 20 4.75 -19.24 4.54
CA GLN A 20 5.97 -19.14 3.74
C GLN A 20 7.01 -18.20 4.37
N ALA A 21 6.56 -17.25 5.18
CA ALA A 21 7.42 -16.26 5.84
C ALA A 21 6.83 -15.83 7.18
N LYS A 22 7.69 -15.33 8.08
CA LYS A 22 7.25 -14.76 9.37
C LYS A 22 6.70 -13.34 9.22
N ARG A 23 7.28 -12.56 8.30
CA ARG A 23 6.92 -11.17 7.98
C ARG A 23 6.68 -11.04 6.49
N LEU A 24 5.71 -10.22 6.12
CA LEU A 24 5.48 -9.82 4.73
C LEU A 24 5.66 -8.31 4.58
N ILE A 25 6.25 -7.88 3.46
CA ILE A 25 6.46 -6.46 3.16
C ILE A 25 5.78 -6.16 1.84
N ILE A 26 4.82 -5.24 1.85
CA ILE A 26 4.16 -4.68 0.67
C ILE A 26 4.87 -3.37 0.33
N VAL A 27 5.40 -3.28 -0.88
CA VAL A 27 6.07 -2.08 -1.39
C VAL A 27 5.31 -1.56 -2.60
N THR A 28 5.00 -0.26 -2.62
CA THR A 28 4.32 0.39 -3.75
C THR A 28 4.76 1.84 -3.91
N ASP A 29 4.73 2.35 -5.14
CA ASP A 29 4.71 3.81 -5.36
C ASP A 29 3.33 4.35 -4.95
N GLY A 30 3.28 5.56 -4.41
CA GLY A 30 2.05 6.30 -4.15
C GLY A 30 1.48 6.85 -5.46
N ILE A 31 2.29 7.59 -6.21
CA ILE A 31 1.93 8.12 -7.53
C ILE A 31 2.76 7.44 -8.61
N PHE A 32 2.08 6.86 -9.60
CA PHE A 32 2.70 6.26 -10.77
C PHE A 32 3.08 7.35 -11.78
N SER A 33 4.33 7.80 -11.73
CA SER A 33 4.88 8.92 -12.50
C SER A 33 4.59 8.88 -14.01
N MET A 34 4.56 7.69 -14.61
CA MET A 34 4.32 7.53 -16.05
C MET A 34 2.89 7.79 -16.50
N ARG A 35 1.90 7.73 -15.59
CA ARG A 35 0.47 7.82 -15.93
C ARG A 35 -0.29 8.87 -15.12
N GLY A 36 0.29 9.39 -14.04
CA GLY A 36 -0.39 10.28 -13.10
C GLY A 36 -1.51 9.59 -12.32
N ASP A 37 -1.54 8.26 -12.34
CA ASP A 37 -2.45 7.42 -11.58
C ASP A 37 -1.86 7.17 -10.18
N TYR A 38 -2.67 6.74 -9.22
CA TYR A 38 -2.24 6.55 -7.83
C TYR A 38 -2.50 5.12 -7.36
N ALA A 39 -1.66 4.62 -6.44
CA ALA A 39 -1.93 3.36 -5.78
C ALA A 39 -3.18 3.51 -4.88
N PRO A 40 -4.15 2.57 -4.95
CA PRO A 40 -5.30 2.57 -4.06
C PRO A 40 -4.88 2.11 -2.66
N LEU A 41 -4.15 2.97 -1.95
CA LEU A 41 -3.53 2.68 -0.66
C LEU A 41 -4.57 2.35 0.42
N ASP A 42 -5.81 2.83 0.28
CA ASP A 42 -6.91 2.48 1.17
C ASP A 42 -7.25 0.98 1.06
N ILE A 43 -7.30 0.44 -0.16
CA ILE A 43 -7.53 -0.98 -0.40
C ILE A 43 -6.34 -1.80 0.08
N ILE A 44 -5.11 -1.40 -0.29
CA ILE A 44 -3.88 -2.11 0.08
C ILE A 44 -3.72 -2.16 1.61
N SER A 45 -3.92 -1.02 2.28
CA SER A 45 -3.88 -0.92 3.74
C SER A 45 -4.94 -1.79 4.41
N ASN A 46 -6.19 -1.76 3.93
CA ASN A 46 -7.26 -2.57 4.50
C ASN A 46 -6.99 -4.06 4.35
N LEU A 47 -6.44 -4.50 3.21
CA LEU A 47 -6.03 -5.88 3.00
C LEU A 47 -4.84 -6.25 3.89
N SER A 48 -3.81 -5.41 3.96
CA SER A 48 -2.67 -5.61 4.87
C SER A 48 -3.15 -5.87 6.29
N LYS A 49 -3.97 -4.97 6.85
CA LYS A 49 -4.54 -5.14 8.20
C LYS A 49 -5.42 -6.36 8.38
N LYS A 50 -6.14 -6.77 7.33
CA LYS A 50 -7.00 -7.95 7.35
C LYS A 50 -6.19 -9.24 7.53
N TYR A 51 -5.01 -9.33 6.92
CA TYR A 51 -4.16 -10.53 6.99
C TYR A 51 -3.00 -10.41 7.99
N ASP A 52 -2.81 -9.24 8.61
CA ASP A 52 -1.68 -8.95 9.51
C ASP A 52 -1.43 -10.01 10.58
N ARG A 53 -2.51 -10.51 11.19
CA ARG A 53 -2.46 -11.52 12.27
C ARG A 53 -2.01 -12.91 11.80
N GLU A 54 -2.04 -13.18 10.50
CA GLU A 54 -1.58 -14.43 9.91
C GLU A 54 -0.04 -14.47 9.79
N PHE A 55 0.64 -13.33 10.01
CA PHE A 55 2.09 -13.21 9.96
C PHE A 55 2.64 -12.98 11.38
N PRO A 56 3.47 -13.90 11.92
CA PRO A 56 4.05 -13.78 13.27
C PRO A 56 4.79 -12.47 13.54
N GLU A 57 5.38 -11.89 12.49
CA GLU A 57 6.13 -10.65 12.51
C GLU A 57 5.42 -9.57 11.66
N ASN A 58 4.08 -9.56 11.65
CA ASN A 58 3.23 -8.54 11.02
C ASN A 58 3.43 -8.35 9.50
N ILE A 59 2.57 -7.54 8.90
CA ILE A 59 2.74 -7.04 7.54
C ILE A 59 3.21 -5.59 7.62
N LEU A 60 4.22 -5.23 6.83
CA LEU A 60 4.66 -3.84 6.67
C LEU A 60 4.19 -3.29 5.33
N LEU A 61 3.53 -2.13 5.36
CA LEU A 61 3.21 -1.35 4.16
C LEU A 61 4.21 -0.21 4.01
N VAL A 62 4.98 -0.28 2.92
CA VAL A 62 6.02 0.67 2.54
C VAL A 62 5.59 1.41 1.28
N VAL A 63 5.63 2.74 1.32
CA VAL A 63 5.18 3.60 0.21
C VAL A 63 6.30 4.56 -0.21
N ASP A 64 6.69 4.51 -1.48
CA ASP A 64 7.46 5.58 -2.12
C ASP A 64 6.48 6.65 -2.62
N ASP A 65 6.49 7.82 -2.00
CA ASP A 65 5.58 8.93 -2.31
C ASP A 65 6.34 10.19 -2.76
N SER A 66 7.48 9.99 -3.44
CA SER A 66 8.30 11.05 -4.07
C SER A 66 7.49 12.01 -4.96
N HIS A 67 6.57 11.47 -5.75
CA HIS A 67 5.71 12.25 -6.65
C HIS A 67 4.38 12.70 -6.04
N GLY A 68 4.01 12.19 -4.86
CA GLY A 68 2.75 12.54 -4.20
C GLY A 68 2.90 13.61 -3.13
N ILE A 69 3.96 13.56 -2.33
CA ILE A 69 4.19 14.55 -1.26
C ILE A 69 4.36 15.95 -1.85
N GLY A 70 3.67 16.92 -1.25
CA GLY A 70 3.59 18.31 -1.73
C GLY A 70 2.64 18.53 -2.92
N ALA A 71 2.20 17.47 -3.62
CA ALA A 71 1.33 17.56 -4.79
C ALA A 71 -0.10 17.02 -4.55
N TYR A 72 -0.24 16.02 -3.68
CA TYR A 72 -1.50 15.32 -3.40
C TYR A 72 -1.93 15.43 -1.94
N GLY A 73 -3.24 15.30 -1.70
CA GLY A 73 -3.84 15.50 -0.38
C GLY A 73 -4.12 16.99 -0.08
N LYS A 74 -5.06 17.28 0.83
CA LYS A 74 -5.44 18.67 1.16
C LYS A 74 -4.30 19.45 1.81
N THR A 75 -3.45 18.75 2.55
CA THR A 75 -2.29 19.33 3.25
C THR A 75 -0.97 19.05 2.55
N GLY A 76 -0.98 18.38 1.40
CA GLY A 76 0.24 17.97 0.70
C GLY A 76 0.94 16.76 1.36
N ARG A 77 0.26 16.00 2.23
CA ARG A 77 0.83 14.79 2.85
C ARG A 77 0.97 13.62 1.88
N GLY A 78 0.55 13.79 0.63
CA GLY A 78 0.73 12.82 -0.43
C GLY A 78 -0.42 11.84 -0.58
N THR A 79 -0.10 10.68 -1.15
CA THR A 79 -1.06 9.68 -1.60
C THR A 79 -1.86 9.07 -0.45
N GLU A 80 -1.27 8.95 0.75
CA GLU A 80 -1.99 8.45 1.94
C GLU A 80 -3.17 9.38 2.30
N GLU A 81 -2.93 10.68 2.37
CA GLU A 81 -3.97 11.66 2.67
C GLU A 81 -5.03 11.68 1.56
N TYR A 82 -4.58 11.64 0.30
CA TYR A 82 -5.46 11.67 -0.85
C TYR A 82 -6.43 10.48 -0.88
N THR A 83 -5.92 9.28 -0.63
CA THR A 83 -6.73 8.04 -0.59
C THR A 83 -7.45 7.82 0.74
N ARG A 84 -7.09 8.57 1.79
CA ARG A 84 -7.54 8.37 3.18
C ARG A 84 -7.12 7.00 3.73
N ALA A 85 -6.02 6.47 3.21
CA ALA A 85 -5.37 5.29 3.77
C ALA A 85 -4.90 5.59 5.20
N LYS A 86 -4.73 4.53 5.99
CA LYS A 86 -4.21 4.62 7.35
C LYS A 86 -3.22 3.50 7.58
N GLY A 87 -2.17 3.72 8.37
CA GLY A 87 -1.24 2.63 8.71
C GLY A 87 -0.40 2.22 7.51
N VAL A 88 0.11 3.21 6.78
CA VAL A 88 1.40 3.07 6.11
C VAL A 88 2.47 3.10 7.19
N ASP A 89 3.37 2.12 7.18
CA ASP A 89 4.39 1.97 8.23
C ASP A 89 5.64 2.79 7.91
N VAL A 90 5.99 2.90 6.63
CA VAL A 90 7.19 3.63 6.18
C VAL A 90 6.88 4.43 4.91
N PHE A 91 7.26 5.71 4.91
CA PHE A 91 7.27 6.58 3.73
C PHE A 91 8.69 6.89 3.30
N PHE A 92 8.92 6.87 2.00
CA PHE A 92 10.13 7.41 1.38
C PHE A 92 9.76 8.43 0.32
N SER A 93 10.52 9.52 0.25
CA SER A 93 10.28 10.64 -0.66
C SER A 93 11.63 11.34 -0.81
N PHE A 94 12.36 10.99 -1.87
CA PHE A 94 13.66 11.58 -2.21
C PHE A 94 13.56 12.35 -3.51
#